data_AF-A0A0F9JFG7-F1
#
_entry.id   AF-A0A0F9JFG7-F1
#
_cell.length_a   1.000
_cell.length_b   1.000
_cell.length_c   1.000
_cell.angle_alpha   90.00
_cell.angle_beta   90.00
_cell.angle_gamma   90.00
#
_symmetry.space_group_name_H-M   'P 1'
#
loop_
_entity.id
_entity.type
_entity.pdbx_description
1 polymer ?
#
loop_
_entity_poly.entity_id
_entity_poly.type
_entity_poly.pdbx_seq_one_letter_code
_entity_poly.pdbx_strand_id
1 'polypeptide(L)'
;MTMTMNFMVGGAMRKVVVKGRKISFLTPELNFVPLIIDLDKLDEQKERIEKMKMDKKYIKKLASLTTEKKIANDIAKDFKQSGWRLVYQDGIS
;
A
#
# COMPACT_ATOMS: atom_id res chain seq x y z
N MET A 1 6.20 -12.49 -6.51
CA MET A 1 6.37 -12.74 -5.06
C MET A 1 5.25 -12.02 -4.32
N THR A 2 4.75 -12.52 -3.19
CA THR A 2 3.73 -11.79 -2.40
C THR A 2 4.40 -11.26 -1.14
N MET A 3 4.25 -9.96 -0.87
CA MET A 3 4.70 -9.35 0.38
C MET A 3 3.51 -8.87 1.17
N THR A 4 3.50 -9.18 2.46
CA THR A 4 2.46 -8.74 3.40
C THR A 4 3.10 -7.87 4.47
N MET A 5 2.51 -6.72 4.75
CA MET A 5 2.97 -5.79 5.77
C MET A 5 1.79 -5.37 6.64
N ASN A 6 1.98 -5.40 7.97
CA ASN A 6 1.01 -4.83 8.90
C ASN A 6 1.63 -3.61 9.58
N PHE A 7 0.87 -2.53 9.59
CA PHE A 7 1.23 -1.26 10.19
C PHE A 7 0.26 -0.92 11.31
N MET A 8 0.77 -0.33 12.39
CA MET A 8 -0.05 0.14 13.51
C MET A 8 0.31 1.57 13.89
N VAL A 9 -0.71 2.35 14.26
CA VAL A 9 -0.54 3.66 14.92
C VAL A 9 -1.59 3.77 16.03
N GLY A 10 -1.15 3.92 17.28
CA GLY A 10 -2.04 3.79 18.44
C GLY A 10 -2.80 2.45 18.41
N GLY A 11 -4.14 2.50 18.42
CA GLY A 11 -5.02 1.34 18.29
C GLY A 11 -5.48 0.99 16.87
N ALA A 12 -5.06 1.75 15.85
CA ALA A 12 -5.43 1.50 14.46
C ALA A 12 -4.44 0.56 13.77
N MET A 13 -4.95 -0.38 12.97
CA MET A 13 -4.15 -1.33 12.19
C MET A 13 -4.45 -1.18 10.70
N ARG A 14 -3.42 -1.18 9.86
CA ARG A 14 -3.53 -1.25 8.39
C ARG A 14 -2.72 -2.42 7.88
N LYS A 15 -3.34 -3.25 7.05
CA LYS A 15 -2.65 -4.35 6.35
C LYS A 15 -2.48 -3.98 4.89
N VAL A 16 -1.27 -4.16 4.39
CA VAL A 16 -0.90 -3.92 2.99
C VAL A 16 -0.37 -5.22 2.40
N VAL A 17 -0.91 -5.62 1.25
CA VAL A 17 -0.45 -6.79 0.51
C VAL A 17 0.00 -6.35 -0.87
N VAL A 18 1.26 -6.61 -1.21
CA VAL A 18 1.85 -6.34 -2.51
C VAL A 18 1.99 -7.67 -3.24
N LYS A 19 1.33 -7.81 -4.39
CA LYS A 19 1.39 -9.02 -5.23
C LYS A 19 1.62 -8.60 -6.69
N GLY A 20 2.86 -8.73 -7.16
CA GLY A 20 3.26 -8.19 -8.45
C GLY A 20 3.01 -6.68 -8.53
N ARG A 21 2.20 -6.26 -9.51
CA ARG A 21 1.82 -4.86 -9.76
C ARG A 21 0.55 -4.42 -9.04
N LYS A 22 0.00 -5.25 -8.16
CA LYS A 22 -1.23 -4.96 -7.40
C LYS A 22 -0.91 -4.73 -5.94
N ILE A 23 -1.47 -3.68 -5.37
CA ILE A 23 -1.37 -3.33 -3.96
C ILE A 23 -2.77 -3.39 -3.35
N SER A 24 -2.95 -4.19 -2.31
CA SER A 24 -4.20 -4.26 -1.57
C SER A 24 -4.03 -3.60 -0.22
N PHE A 25 -4.92 -2.66 0.10
CA PHE A 25 -4.99 -1.98 1.39
C PHE A 25 -6.23 -2.45 2.13
N LEU A 26 -6.03 -2.89 3.37
CA LEU A 26 -7.09 -3.27 4.29
C LEU A 26 -7.00 -2.35 5.50
N THR A 27 -8.02 -1.51 5.68
CA THR A 27 -8.01 -0.48 6.72
C THR A 27 -9.39 -0.33 7.38
N PRO A 28 -9.46 0.08 8.66
CA PRO A 28 -10.71 0.32 9.37
C PRO A 28 -11.57 1.40 8.71
N GLU A 29 -10.95 2.41 8.10
CA GLU A 29 -11.63 3.53 7.42
C GLU A 29 -12.46 3.06 6.22
N LEU A 30 -12.18 1.87 5.69
CA LEU A 30 -12.92 1.23 4.61
C LEU A 30 -13.81 0.07 5.10
N ASN A 31 -14.11 0.00 6.41
CA ASN A 31 -14.83 -1.12 7.03
C ASN A 31 -14.19 -2.49 6.72
N PHE A 32 -12.86 -2.54 6.59
CA PHE A 32 -12.11 -3.74 6.20
C PHE A 32 -12.52 -4.31 4.82
N VAL A 33 -13.08 -3.49 3.94
CA VAL A 33 -13.20 -3.84 2.52
C VAL A 33 -11.83 -3.65 1.88
N PRO A 34 -11.22 -4.70 1.29
CA PRO A 34 -9.90 -4.58 0.68
C PRO A 34 -9.97 -3.69 -0.56
N LEU A 35 -9.20 -2.60 -0.55
CA LEU A 35 -9.04 -1.78 -1.72
C LEU A 35 -7.82 -2.24 -2.51
N ILE A 36 -8.05 -2.62 -3.76
CA ILE A 36 -7.01 -3.11 -4.66
C ILE A 36 -6.68 -2.01 -5.66
N ILE A 37 -5.43 -1.56 -5.62
CA ILE A 37 -4.83 -0.66 -6.60
C ILE A 37 -3.99 -1.49 -7.57
N ASP A 38 -4.30 -1.39 -8.85
CA ASP A 38 -3.51 -1.97 -9.92
C ASP A 38 -2.62 -0.87 -10.53
N LEU A 39 -1.31 -1.00 -10.33
CA LEU A 39 -0.33 0.00 -10.77
C LEU A 39 -0.23 0.10 -12.29
N ASP A 40 -0.77 -0.85 -13.05
CA ASP A 40 -0.79 -0.82 -14.51
C ASP A 40 -2.10 -0.22 -15.06
N LYS A 41 -3.13 -0.09 -14.21
CA LYS A 41 -4.46 0.44 -14.57
C LYS A 41 -4.81 1.70 -13.77
N LEU A 42 -3.83 2.54 -13.47
CA LEU A 42 -4.02 3.75 -12.65
C LEU A 42 -5.06 4.71 -13.22
N ASP A 43 -5.14 4.85 -14.55
CA ASP A 43 -6.10 5.73 -15.20
C ASP A 43 -7.55 5.27 -15.02
N GLU A 44 -7.78 3.95 -15.04
CA GLU A 44 -9.10 3.34 -14.79
C GLU A 44 -9.51 3.46 -13.31
N GLN A 45 -8.55 3.67 -12.39
CA GLN A 45 -8.76 3.67 -10.95
C GLN A 45 -8.65 5.05 -10.28
N LYS A 46 -8.60 6.13 -11.08
CA LYS A 46 -8.44 7.52 -10.61
C LYS A 46 -9.44 7.92 -9.51
N GLU A 47 -10.73 7.63 -9.69
CA GLU A 47 -11.75 7.98 -8.69
C GLU A 47 -11.56 7.27 -7.35
N ARG A 48 -11.13 6.00 -7.37
CA ARG A 48 -10.85 5.23 -6.14
C ARG A 48 -9.63 5.76 -5.42
N ILE A 49 -8.61 6.13 -6.18
CA ILE A 49 -7.38 6.75 -5.69
C ILE A 49 -7.68 8.11 -5.03
N GLU A 50 -8.52 8.94 -5.64
CA GLU A 50 -8.92 10.24 -5.10
C GLU A 50 -9.70 10.09 -3.79
N LYS A 51 -10.59 9.09 -3.70
CA LYS A 51 -11.31 8.77 -2.44
C LYS A 51 -10.37 8.41 -1.30
N MET A 52 -9.20 7.84 -1.57
CA MET A 52 -8.21 7.53 -0.54
C MET A 52 -7.41 8.74 -0.05
N LYS A 53 -7.53 9.91 -0.71
CA LYS A 53 -6.64 11.06 -0.49
C LYS A 53 -5.14 10.69 -0.63
N MET A 54 -4.82 9.64 -1.39
CA MET A 54 -3.43 9.30 -1.69
C MET A 54 -2.87 10.31 -2.70
N ASP A 55 -1.64 10.76 -2.47
CA ASP A 55 -0.98 11.68 -3.39
C ASP A 55 -0.78 11.00 -4.75
N LYS A 56 -1.28 11.64 -5.83
CA LYS A 56 -1.08 11.20 -7.21
C LYS A 56 0.40 11.04 -7.55
N LYS A 57 1.28 11.86 -6.98
CA LYS A 57 2.74 11.74 -7.16
C LYS A 57 3.27 10.45 -6.54
N TYR A 58 2.78 10.11 -5.34
CA TYR A 58 3.16 8.89 -4.65
C TYR A 58 2.75 7.64 -5.43
N ILE A 59 1.54 7.62 -5.98
CA ILE A 59 1.06 6.47 -6.78
C ILE A 59 1.84 6.31 -8.07
N LYS A 60 2.15 7.41 -8.77
CA LYS A 60 3.01 7.37 -9.95
C LYS A 60 4.41 6.85 -9.62
N LYS A 61 4.94 7.23 -8.45
CA LYS A 61 6.22 6.70 -7.95
C LYS A 61 6.13 5.21 -7.67
N LEU A 62 5.07 4.71 -7.02
CA LEU A 62 4.88 3.27 -6.82
C LEU A 62 4.78 2.53 -8.16
N ALA A 63 4.07 3.09 -9.14
CA ALA A 63 3.96 2.51 -10.47
C ALA A 63 5.27 2.49 -11.25
N SER A 64 6.24 3.36 -10.97
CA SER A 64 7.57 3.30 -11.59
C SER A 64 8.49 2.25 -10.96
N LEU A 65 8.13 1.69 -9.80
CA LEU A 65 8.90 0.65 -9.14
C LEU A 65 8.66 -0.72 -9.79
N THR A 66 9.75 -1.39 -10.15
CA THR A 66 9.72 -2.62 -10.95
C THR A 66 9.53 -3.90 -10.14
N THR A 67 9.81 -3.90 -8.83
CA THR A 67 9.75 -5.12 -8.01
C THR A 67 8.90 -4.94 -6.77
N GLU A 68 8.26 -6.01 -6.31
CA GLU A 68 7.43 -6.02 -5.11
C GLU A 68 8.22 -5.56 -3.88
N LYS A 69 9.50 -5.94 -3.78
CA LYS A 69 10.40 -5.49 -2.71
C LYS A 69 10.61 -3.98 -2.70
N LYS A 70 10.79 -3.36 -3.88
CA LYS A 70 10.94 -1.91 -3.98
C LYS A 70 9.62 -1.22 -3.60
N ILE A 71 8.49 -1.72 -4.10
CA ILE A 71 7.16 -1.21 -3.79
C ILE A 71 6.92 -1.29 -2.27
N ALA A 72 7.14 -2.45 -1.67
CA ALA A 72 6.96 -2.67 -0.24
C ALA A 72 7.85 -1.75 0.61
N ASN A 73 9.13 -1.60 0.25
CA ASN A 73 10.05 -0.71 0.95
C ASN A 73 9.62 0.76 0.88
N ASP A 74 9.11 1.22 -0.27
CA ASP A 74 8.64 2.61 -0.42
C ASP A 74 7.36 2.85 0.39
N ILE A 75 6.44 1.88 0.40
CA ILE A 75 5.25 1.89 1.28
C ILE A 75 5.66 1.92 2.75
N ALA A 76 6.57 1.06 3.18
CA ALA A 76 7.03 1.05 4.56
C ALA A 76 7.68 2.37 4.97
N LYS A 77 8.43 3.02 4.07
CA LYS A 77 9.04 4.32 4.31
C LYS A 77 7.99 5.42 4.45
N ASP A 78 7.02 5.47 3.55
CA ASP A 78 5.93 6.46 3.57
C ASP A 78 5.06 6.34 4.85
N PHE A 79 4.69 5.11 5.21
CA PHE A 79 3.96 4.82 6.44
C PHE A 79 4.76 5.25 7.68
N LYS A 80 6.07 4.96 7.71
CA LYS A 80 6.95 5.39 8.80
C LYS A 80 7.05 6.91 8.92
N GLN A 81 7.14 7.62 7.79
CA GLN A 81 7.12 9.09 7.77
C GLN A 81 5.79 9.66 8.26
N SER A 82 4.70 8.95 8.00
CA SER A 82 3.35 9.30 8.47
C SER A 82 3.06 8.87 9.91
N GLY A 83 4.05 8.36 10.65
CA GLY A 83 3.91 7.95 12.06
C GLY A 83 3.39 6.52 12.29
N TRP A 84 3.23 5.72 11.23
CA TRP A 84 2.82 4.32 11.34
C TRP A 84 4.03 3.42 11.58
N ARG A 85 3.90 2.51 12.55
CA ARG A 85 4.93 1.52 12.87
C ARG A 85 4.67 0.23 12.10
N LEU A 86 5.65 -0.23 11.34
CA LEU A 86 5.65 -1.57 10.78
C LEU A 86 5.81 -2.59 11.92
N VAL A 87 4.87 -3.52 12.06
CA VAL A 87 4.85 -4.53 13.14
C VAL A 87 4.95 -5.95 12.64
N TYR A 88 4.72 -6.16 11.35
CA TYR A 88 4.88 -7.46 10.70
C TYR A 88 5.23 -7.26 9.23
N GLN A 89 6.17 -8.04 8.72
CA GLN A 89 6.51 -8.11 7.31
C GLN A 89 6.81 -9.57 6.94
N ASP A 90 6.17 -10.06 5.90
CA ASP A 90 6.37 -11.41 5.35
C ASP A 90 6.56 -11.36 3.84
N GLY A 91 7.30 -12.32 3.29
CA GLY A 91 7.74 -12.34 1.90
C GLY A 91 9.19 -11.88 1.68
N ILE A 92 10.08 -12.06 2.67
CA ILE A 92 11.53 -12.12 2.46
C ILE A 92 11.93 -13.59 2.63
N SER A 93 11.91 -14.35 1.55
CA SER A 93 12.72 -15.57 1.41
C SER A 93 13.85 -15.28 0.44
#